data_AF-A0A4Y2EXS0-F1
#
_entry.id   AF-A0A4Y2EXS0-F1
#
_cell.length_a   1.000
_cell.length_b   1.000
_cell.length_c   1.000
_cell.angle_alpha   90.00
_cell.angle_beta   90.00
_cell.angle_gamma   90.00
#
_symmetry.space_group_name_H-M   'P 1'
#
loop_
_entity.id
_entity.type
_entity.pdbx_description
1 polymer ?
#
loop_
_entity_poly.entity_id
_entity_poly.type
_entity_poly.pdbx_seq_one_letter_code
_entity_poly.pdbx_strand_id
1 'polypeptide(L)'
;MEIKRLIKRKATVRKLLALKGDNPDLFDEFKSLRSSVKHNIQKDYNTHLRHMENYLVLDPRRFWSYFKNKNINSPDSLFYNNVRYNNDGDISNAFADYFSFVFKPSTDFDENDECKSDYVGDVVKIEIVTYDDVVLAISELILS
;
A
#
# COMPACT_ATOMS: atom_id res chain seq x y z
N MET A 1 -17.62 3.55 -13.26
CA MET A 1 -18.18 3.29 -14.62
C MET A 1 -17.31 3.85 -15.74
N GLU A 2 -16.55 4.93 -15.51
CA GLU A 2 -15.80 5.63 -16.57
C GLU A 2 -14.61 4.83 -17.14
N ILE A 3 -13.83 4.14 -16.31
CA ILE A 3 -12.61 3.45 -16.77
C ILE A 3 -12.87 2.27 -17.71
N LYS A 4 -13.93 1.49 -17.45
CA LYS A 4 -14.36 0.38 -18.32
C LYS A 4 -14.75 0.90 -19.71
N ARG A 5 -15.41 2.07 -19.78
CA ARG A 5 -15.76 2.73 -21.04
C ARG A 5 -14.51 3.16 -21.80
N LEU A 6 -13.55 3.79 -21.12
CA LEU A 6 -12.28 4.21 -21.72
C LEU A 6 -11.45 3.03 -22.24
N ILE A 7 -11.39 1.92 -21.51
CA ILE A 7 -10.70 0.70 -21.94
C ILE A 7 -11.34 0.12 -23.20
N LYS A 8 -12.68 0.03 -23.23
CA LYS A 8 -13.42 -0.44 -24.41
C LYS A 8 -13.17 0.45 -25.62
N ARG A 9 -13.29 1.78 -25.46
CA ARG A 9 -13.05 2.76 -26.54
C ARG A 9 -11.61 2.68 -27.05
N LYS A 10 -10.62 2.62 -26.15
CA LYS A 10 -9.19 2.44 -26.51
C LYS A 10 -8.98 1.18 -27.34
N ALA A 11 -9.62 0.07 -26.98
CA ALA A 11 -9.53 -1.18 -27.72
C ALA A 11 -10.15 -1.07 -29.12
N THR A 12 -11.29 -0.37 -29.25
CA THR A 12 -11.92 -0.10 -30.54
C THR A 12 -11.03 0.75 -31.45
N VAL A 13 -10.50 1.88 -30.94
CA VAL A 13 -9.63 2.76 -31.73
C VAL A 13 -8.34 2.04 -32.16
N ARG A 14 -7.75 1.19 -31.31
CA ARG A 14 -6.61 0.34 -31.68
C ARG A 14 -6.92 -0.59 -32.86
N LYS A 15 -8.11 -1.19 -32.87
CA LYS A 15 -8.56 -2.05 -33.99
C LYS A 15 -8.77 -1.22 -35.26
N LEU A 16 -9.33 -0.01 -35.16
CA LEU A 16 -9.52 0.87 -36.31
C LEU A 16 -8.19 1.34 -36.92
N LEU A 17 -7.21 1.70 -36.10
CA LEU A 17 -5.85 2.03 -36.55
C LEU A 17 -5.20 0.88 -37.33
N ALA A 18 -5.36 -0.35 -36.85
CA ALA A 18 -4.84 -1.53 -37.53
C ALA A 18 -5.52 -1.82 -38.88
N LEU A 19 -6.75 -1.34 -39.10
CA LEU A 19 -7.52 -1.55 -40.33
C LEU A 19 -7.42 -0.41 -41.34
N LYS A 20 -7.38 0.84 -40.87
CA LYS A 20 -7.46 2.03 -41.73
C LYS A 20 -6.11 2.68 -42.06
N GLY A 21 -5.00 2.22 -41.47
CA GLY A 21 -3.68 2.83 -41.69
C GLY A 21 -3.60 4.26 -41.14
N ASP A 22 -2.54 4.98 -41.51
CA ASP A 22 -2.11 6.29 -40.99
C ASP A 22 -3.20 7.38 -41.05
N ASN A 23 -4.10 7.35 -40.07
CA ASN A 23 -5.04 8.41 -39.77
C ASN A 23 -4.52 9.14 -38.51
N PRO A 24 -4.01 10.38 -38.64
CA PRO A 24 -3.40 11.10 -37.53
C PRO A 24 -4.40 11.35 -36.38
N ASP A 25 -5.67 11.61 -36.69
CA ASP A 25 -6.71 11.87 -35.68
C ASP A 25 -6.98 10.62 -34.83
N LEU A 26 -7.06 9.44 -35.46
CA LEU A 26 -7.23 8.17 -34.74
C LEU A 26 -6.01 7.84 -33.87
N PHE A 27 -4.81 8.20 -34.34
CA PHE A 27 -3.57 7.98 -33.60
C PHE A 27 -3.49 8.88 -32.36
N ASP A 28 -3.83 10.16 -32.51
CA ASP A 28 -3.88 11.11 -31.40
C ASP A 28 -4.97 10.76 -30.39
N GLU A 29 -6.15 10.33 -30.86
CA GLU A 29 -7.20 9.81 -29.99
C GLU A 29 -6.71 8.59 -29.20
N PHE A 30 -6.02 7.64 -29.85
CA PHE A 30 -5.48 6.48 -29.17
C PHE A 30 -4.43 6.85 -28.11
N LYS A 31 -3.55 7.80 -28.41
CA LYS A 31 -2.54 8.31 -27.48
C LYS A 31 -3.19 8.97 -26.27
N SER A 32 -4.21 9.80 -26.49
CA SER A 32 -5.01 10.43 -25.44
C SER A 32 -5.70 9.38 -24.56
N LEU A 33 -6.42 8.42 -25.18
CA LEU A 33 -7.10 7.34 -24.47
C LEU A 33 -6.12 6.47 -23.65
N ARG A 34 -4.93 6.19 -24.18
CA ARG A 34 -3.89 5.45 -23.44
C ARG A 34 -3.45 6.23 -22.19
N SER A 35 -3.24 7.53 -22.32
CA SER A 35 -2.87 8.42 -21.21
C SER A 35 -3.98 8.47 -20.16
N SER A 36 -5.22 8.72 -20.58
CA SER A 36 -6.38 8.78 -19.69
C SER A 36 -6.61 7.46 -18.95
N VAL A 37 -6.50 6.31 -19.64
CA VAL A 37 -6.62 5.00 -18.99
C VAL A 37 -5.54 4.82 -17.93
N LYS A 38 -4.27 5.12 -18.25
CA LYS A 38 -3.17 5.01 -17.28
C LYS A 38 -3.41 5.90 -16.06
N HIS A 39 -3.78 7.15 -16.27
CA HIS A 39 -4.06 8.11 -15.20
C HIS A 39 -5.21 7.64 -14.31
N ASN A 40 -6.33 7.19 -14.90
CA ASN A 40 -7.48 6.73 -14.12
C ASN A 40 -7.18 5.45 -13.33
N ILE A 41 -6.42 4.50 -13.90
CA ILE A 41 -6.00 3.29 -13.16
C ILE A 41 -5.18 3.71 -11.93
N GLN A 42 -4.20 4.60 -12.12
CA GLN A 42 -3.37 5.07 -11.02
C GLN A 42 -4.19 5.82 -9.97
N LYS A 43 -5.10 6.69 -10.39
CA LYS A 43 -5.98 7.45 -9.50
C LYS A 43 -6.89 6.54 -8.69
N ASP A 44 -7.55 5.59 -9.33
CA ASP A 44 -8.45 4.63 -8.66
C ASP A 44 -7.64 3.76 -7.69
N TYR A 45 -6.44 3.32 -8.08
CA TYR A 45 -5.55 2.56 -7.21
C TYR A 45 -5.10 3.36 -5.98
N ASN A 46 -4.63 4.59 -6.16
CA ASN A 46 -4.24 5.47 -5.06
C ASN A 46 -5.43 5.77 -4.14
N THR A 47 -6.62 5.94 -4.70
CA THR A 47 -7.85 6.15 -3.92
C THR A 47 -8.19 4.91 -3.10
N HIS A 48 -8.06 3.72 -3.68
CA HIS A 48 -8.20 2.46 -2.95
C HIS A 48 -7.17 2.32 -1.83
N LEU A 49 -5.89 2.66 -2.09
CA LEU A 49 -4.85 2.63 -1.05
C LEU A 49 -5.19 3.56 0.12
N ARG A 50 -5.60 4.81 -0.15
CA ARG A 50 -6.04 5.74 0.91
C ARG A 50 -7.21 5.20 1.73
N HIS A 51 -8.22 4.61 1.07
CA HIS A 51 -9.31 3.98 1.81
C HIS A 51 -8.84 2.79 2.65
N MET A 52 -7.87 2.02 2.14
CA MET A 52 -7.27 0.90 2.86
C MET A 52 -6.47 1.35 4.07
N GLU A 53 -5.66 2.39 3.94
CA GLU A 53 -4.94 3.05 5.03
C GLU A 53 -5.92 3.56 6.09
N ASN A 54 -7.03 4.17 5.69
CA ASN A 54 -8.07 4.60 6.63
C ASN A 54 -8.74 3.42 7.37
N TYR A 55 -8.86 2.24 6.74
CA TYR A 55 -9.35 1.05 7.44
C TYR A 55 -8.40 0.57 8.55
N LEU A 56 -7.11 0.93 8.53
CA LEU A 56 -6.20 0.61 9.62
C LEU A 56 -6.69 1.18 10.95
N VAL A 57 -7.27 2.40 10.94
CA VAL A 57 -7.82 3.05 12.14
C VAL A 57 -9.29 2.70 12.35
N LEU A 58 -10.10 2.74 11.28
CA LEU A 58 -11.56 2.62 11.40
C LEU A 58 -12.04 1.17 11.64
N ASP A 59 -11.40 0.19 11.00
CA ASP A 59 -11.76 -1.22 11.12
C ASP A 59 -10.52 -2.10 10.83
N PRO A 60 -9.65 -2.27 11.85
CA PRO A 60 -8.43 -3.05 11.71
C PRO A 60 -8.71 -4.49 11.23
N ARG A 61 -9.87 -5.07 11.57
CA ARG A 61 -10.23 -6.43 11.15
C ARG A 61 -10.41 -6.51 9.63
N ARG A 62 -11.08 -5.52 9.03
CA ARG A 62 -11.20 -5.43 7.56
C ARG A 62 -9.84 -5.23 6.90
N PHE A 63 -8.99 -4.38 7.46
CA PHE A 63 -7.63 -4.20 6.97
C PHE A 63 -6.89 -5.56 6.94
N TRP A 64 -6.78 -6.24 8.08
CA TRP A 64 -6.08 -7.52 8.17
C TRP A 64 -6.74 -8.63 7.34
N SER A 65 -8.06 -8.62 7.15
CA SER A 65 -8.76 -9.59 6.29
C SER A 65 -8.32 -9.52 4.82
N TYR A 66 -7.99 -8.31 4.34
CA TYR A 66 -7.47 -8.12 2.98
C TYR A 66 -6.08 -8.71 2.82
N PHE A 67 -5.20 -8.50 3.80
CA PHE A 67 -3.84 -9.03 3.79
C PHE A 67 -3.80 -10.54 4.02
N LYS A 68 -4.70 -11.09 4.85
CA LYS A 68 -4.81 -12.54 5.11
C LYS A 68 -5.08 -13.36 3.84
N ASN A 69 -5.83 -12.80 2.90
CA ASN A 69 -6.18 -13.48 1.65
C ASN A 69 -5.18 -13.23 0.52
N LYS A 70 -4.25 -12.29 0.70
CA LYS A 70 -3.13 -12.14 -0.22
C LYS A 70 -2.07 -13.15 0.19
N ASN A 71 -1.67 -13.99 -0.74
CA ASN A 71 -0.47 -14.80 -0.59
C ASN A 71 0.75 -13.88 -0.75
N ILE A 72 0.97 -13.04 0.26
CA ILE A 72 2.17 -12.24 0.39
C ILE A 72 3.20 -13.24 0.87
N ASN A 73 3.76 -13.99 -0.06
CA ASN A 73 4.86 -14.88 0.26
C ASN A 73 5.91 -14.02 0.96
N SER A 74 6.30 -14.41 2.17
CA SER A 74 7.52 -13.89 2.77
C SER A 74 8.63 -14.09 1.75
N PRO A 75 9.54 -13.12 1.58
CA PRO A 75 10.67 -13.32 0.69
C PRO A 75 11.43 -14.58 1.14
N ASP A 76 11.62 -15.54 0.23
CA ASP A 76 12.32 -16.81 0.52
C ASP A 76 13.72 -16.59 1.13
N SER A 77 14.33 -15.43 0.85
CA SER A 77 15.49 -14.97 1.59
C SER A 77 15.58 -13.45 1.65
N LEU A 78 16.08 -12.93 2.77
CA LEU A 78 16.46 -11.53 2.97
C LEU A 78 17.99 -11.40 2.99
N PHE A 79 18.53 -10.37 2.35
CA PHE A 79 19.96 -10.05 2.44
C PHE A 79 20.13 -8.70 3.13
N TYR A 80 20.77 -8.69 4.29
CA TYR A 80 21.01 -7.48 5.08
C TYR A 80 22.35 -7.59 5.81
N ASN A 81 23.13 -6.50 5.85
CA ASN A 81 24.46 -6.47 6.48
C ASN A 81 25.41 -7.60 6.05
N ASN A 82 25.38 -7.98 4.77
CA ASN A 82 26.13 -9.12 4.20
C ASN A 82 25.73 -10.51 4.74
N VAL A 83 24.62 -10.60 5.48
CA VAL A 83 24.05 -11.85 5.97
C VAL A 83 22.81 -12.19 5.15
N ARG A 84 22.70 -13.46 4.75
CA ARG A 84 21.51 -14.01 4.10
C ARG A 84 20.67 -14.76 5.12
N TYR A 85 19.43 -14.34 5.28
CA TYR A 85 18.43 -15.00 6.11
C TYR A 85 17.48 -15.78 5.20
N ASN A 86 17.33 -17.09 5.42
CA ASN A 86 16.58 -17.99 4.53
C ASN A 86 15.29 -18.54 5.16
N ASN A 87 14.99 -18.19 6.41
CA ASN A 87 13.79 -18.63 7.09
C ASN A 87 13.06 -17.42 7.70
N ASP A 88 11.74 -17.54 7.80
CA ASP A 88 10.86 -16.46 8.26
C ASP A 88 11.19 -15.99 9.69
N GLY A 89 11.65 -16.91 10.55
CA GLY A 89 12.01 -16.60 11.93
C GLY A 89 13.23 -15.67 12.04
N ASP A 90 14.30 -16.01 11.33
CA ASP A 90 15.53 -15.22 11.30
C ASP A 90 15.31 -13.88 10.60
N ILE A 91 14.50 -13.85 9.54
CA ILE A 91 14.07 -12.60 8.88
C ILE A 91 13.32 -11.71 9.88
N SER A 92 12.39 -12.29 10.65
CA SER A 92 11.61 -11.56 11.66
C SER A 92 12.48 -11.06 12.81
N ASN A 93 13.43 -11.87 13.28
CA ASN A 93 14.37 -11.48 14.34
C ASN A 93 15.32 -10.38 13.86
N ALA A 94 15.89 -10.50 12.66
CA ALA A 94 16.75 -9.46 12.09
C ALA A 94 16.01 -8.13 11.90
N PHE A 95 14.73 -8.20 11.50
CA PHE A 95 13.87 -7.02 11.47
C PHE A 95 13.64 -6.44 12.87
N ALA A 96 13.34 -7.26 13.87
CA ALA A 96 13.12 -6.80 15.25
C ALA A 96 14.38 -6.14 15.85
N ASP A 97 15.55 -6.75 15.63
CA ASP A 97 16.84 -6.22 16.07
C ASP A 97 17.11 -4.86 15.41
N TYR A 98 16.94 -4.78 14.08
CA TYR A 98 17.08 -3.52 13.36
C TYR A 98 16.09 -2.48 13.87
N PHE A 99 14.80 -2.84 13.97
CA PHE A 99 13.75 -1.95 14.41
C PHE A 99 14.02 -1.41 15.81
N SER A 100 14.44 -2.25 16.76
CA SER A 100 14.80 -1.84 18.12
C SER A 100 15.97 -0.86 18.16
N PHE A 101 16.90 -0.96 17.20
CA PHE A 101 18.05 -0.07 17.10
C PHE A 101 17.70 1.31 16.52
N VAL A 102 16.89 1.37 15.46
CA VAL A 102 16.44 2.65 14.87
C VAL A 102 15.29 3.29 15.63
N PHE A 103 14.45 2.50 16.31
CA PHE A 103 13.35 3.00 17.11
C PHE A 103 13.86 3.46 18.47
N LYS A 104 14.06 4.77 18.61
CA LYS A 104 14.29 5.39 19.92
C LYS A 104 12.93 5.63 20.57
N PRO A 105 12.62 5.02 21.73
CA PRO A 105 11.45 5.39 22.49
C PRO A 105 11.58 6.88 22.84
N SER A 106 10.63 7.72 22.42
CA SER A 106 10.59 9.11 22.85
C SER A 106 10.26 9.10 24.35
N THR A 107 11.27 9.21 25.20
CA THR A 107 11.08 9.45 26.63
C THR A 107 10.46 10.82 26.89
N ASP A 108 10.54 11.71 25.91
CA ASP A 108 9.95 13.04 25.91
C ASP A 108 9.22 13.22 24.56
N PHE A 109 7.90 13.13 24.57
CA PHE A 109 7.12 13.67 23.46
C PHE A 109 7.21 15.19 23.53
N ASP A 110 8.16 15.78 22.80
CA ASP A 110 8.01 17.19 22.43
C ASP A 110 6.90 17.22 21.37
N GLU A 111 5.74 17.76 21.73
CA GLU A 111 4.57 17.95 20.85
C GLU A 111 4.91 18.68 19.54
N ASN A 112 6.12 19.26 19.44
CA ASN A 112 6.63 20.00 18.30
C ASN A 112 7.56 19.21 17.37
N ASP A 113 7.88 17.93 17.63
CA ASP A 113 8.74 17.14 16.74
C ASP A 113 7.93 16.64 15.53
N GLU A 114 7.68 17.57 14.60
CA GLU A 114 7.05 17.30 13.33
C GLU A 114 7.95 16.33 12.54
N CYS A 115 7.56 15.06 12.51
CA CYS A 115 8.21 14.05 11.68
C CYS A 115 8.22 14.53 10.23
N LYS A 116 9.36 15.05 9.77
CA LYS A 116 9.58 15.47 8.39
C LYS A 116 9.69 14.22 7.53
N SER A 117 8.56 13.57 7.28
CA SER A 117 8.48 12.53 6.28
C SER A 117 8.37 13.21 4.92
N ASP A 118 9.25 12.87 3.98
CA ASP A 118 9.12 13.26 2.57
C ASP A 118 7.91 12.58 1.87
N TYR A 119 7.03 11.93 2.64
CA TYR A 119 5.81 11.31 2.15
C TYR A 119 4.73 12.38 1.90
N VAL A 120 4.32 12.50 0.64
CA VAL A 120 3.27 13.42 0.15
C VAL A 120 1.86 12.85 0.47
N GLY A 121 1.67 12.22 1.63
CA GLY A 121 0.40 11.61 2.04
C GLY A 121 0.06 11.95 3.49
N ASP A 122 -1.23 12.12 3.79
CA ASP A 122 -1.71 12.17 5.18
C ASP A 122 -1.29 10.88 5.86
N VAL A 123 -0.31 10.98 6.76
CA VAL A 123 0.14 9.84 7.55
C VAL A 123 -0.98 9.46 8.49
N VAL A 124 -1.35 8.18 8.48
CA VAL A 124 -2.30 7.64 9.44
C VAL A 124 -1.73 7.82 10.84
N LYS A 125 -2.35 8.70 11.64
CA LYS A 125 -2.01 8.85 13.06
C LYS A 125 -2.62 7.67 13.81
N ILE A 126 -1.75 6.78 14.26
CA ILE A 126 -2.12 5.71 15.18
C ILE A 126 -2.02 6.31 16.59
N GLU A 127 -3.08 6.17 17.38
CA GLU A 127 -3.04 6.57 18.79
C GLU A 127 -1.97 5.76 19.54
N ILE A 128 -1.36 6.38 20.56
CA ILE A 128 -0.32 5.70 21.35
C ILE A 128 -0.98 4.54 22.09
N VAL A 129 -0.50 3.32 21.80
CA VAL A 129 -0.93 2.11 22.51
C VAL A 129 -0.33 2.15 23.91
N THR A 130 -1.19 2.14 24.93
CA THR A 130 -0.77 2.10 26.33
C THR A 130 -0.59 0.65 26.80
N TYR A 131 0.11 0.47 27.92
CA TYR A 131 0.25 -0.86 28.53
C TYR A 131 -1.11 -1.47 28.90
N ASP A 132 -2.05 -0.65 29.35
CA ASP A 132 -3.40 -1.09 29.72
C ASP A 132 -4.18 -1.59 28.49
N ASP A 133 -4.01 -0.96 27.33
CA ASP A 133 -4.61 -1.41 26.07
C ASP A 133 -4.10 -2.81 25.67
N VAL A 134 -2.80 -3.08 25.89
CA VAL A 134 -2.20 -4.39 25.63
C VAL A 134 -2.74 -5.46 26.57
N VAL A 135 -2.82 -5.15 27.87
CA VAL A 135 -3.36 -6.06 28.88
C VAL A 135 -4.83 -6.39 28.58
N LEU A 136 -5.62 -5.37 28.24
CA LEU A 136 -7.03 -5.53 27.87
C LEU A 136 -7.16 -6.45 26.65
N ALA A 137 -6.42 -6.18 25.58
CA ALA A 137 -6.47 -6.98 24.36
C ALA A 137 -6.08 -8.45 24.58
N ILE A 138 -5.05 -8.71 25.40
CA ILE A 138 -4.65 -10.08 25.75
C ILE A 138 -5.76 -10.77 26.57
N SER A 139 -6.39 -10.06 27.49
CA SER A 139 -7.47 -10.61 28.31
C SER A 139 -8.71 -10.99 27.48
N GLU A 140 -9.09 -10.18 26.49
CA GLU A 140 -10.20 -10.48 25.59
C GLU A 140 -9.90 -11.68 24.69
N LEU A 141 -8.65 -11.86 24.29
CA LEU A 141 -8.21 -12.95 23.41
C LEU A 141 -8.16 -14.31 24.13
N ILE A 142 -7.91 -14.31 25.43
CA ILE A 142 -7.95 -15.53 26.27
C ILE A 142 -9.41 -15.93 26.60
N LEU A 143 -10.34 -14.98 26.56
CA LEU A 143 -11.76 -15.18 26.88
C LEU A 143 -12.65 -15.47 25.66
N SER A 144 -12.14 -15.32 24.43
CA SER A 144 -12.84 -15.61 23.16
C SER A 144 -12.59 -17.01 22.63
#